data_AF-A0A2E2QWB5-F1
#
_entry.id   AF-A0A2E2QWB5-F1
#
_cell.length_a   1.000
_cell.length_b   1.000
_cell.length_c   1.000
_cell.angle_alpha   90.00
_cell.angle_beta   90.00
_cell.angle_gamma   90.00
#
_symmetry.space_group_name_H-M   'P 1'
#
loop_
_entity.id
_entity.type
_entity.pdbx_description
1 polymer ?
#
loop_
_entity_poly.entity_id
_entity_poly.type
_entity_poly.pdbx_seq_one_letter_code
_entity_poly.pdbx_strand_id
1 'polypeptide(L)'
;MSDNLSQLSFENLVRRVRACTLCADALPHEPRPVIQIAESARILVVGQAPGRRVHETGLPFNDPSGDRLRQWMGITRDTFYDE
;
A
#
# COMPACT_ATOMS: atom_id res chain seq x y z
N MET A 1 -19.82 13.40 9.45
CA MET A 1 -20.24 12.70 8.22
C MET A 1 -19.72 11.27 8.33
N SER A 2 -20.60 10.33 8.67
CA SER A 2 -20.24 8.92 8.75
C SER A 2 -20.32 8.32 7.36
N ASP A 3 -19.31 8.60 6.54
CA ASP A 3 -19.15 7.88 5.27
C ASP A 3 -18.87 6.43 5.61
N ASN A 4 -19.85 5.56 5.34
CA ASN A 4 -19.68 4.15 5.55
C ASN A 4 -18.77 3.60 4.44
N LEU A 5 -17.47 3.49 4.73
CA LEU A 5 -16.46 2.98 3.80
C LEU A 5 -16.82 1.61 3.22
N SER A 6 -17.61 0.80 3.94
CA SER A 6 -18.05 -0.53 3.49
C SER A 6 -19.08 -0.52 2.36
N GLN A 7 -19.69 0.63 2.06
CA GLN A 7 -20.70 0.79 1.00
C GLN A 7 -20.11 1.31 -0.32
N LEU A 8 -18.83 1.67 -0.34
CA LEU A 8 -18.18 2.18 -1.54
C LEU A 8 -17.84 1.04 -2.50
N SER A 9 -17.91 1.31 -3.81
CA SER A 9 -17.29 0.41 -4.79
C SER A 9 -15.79 0.30 -4.53
N PHE A 10 -15.18 -0.81 -4.93
CA PHE A 10 -13.75 -1.05 -4.78
C PHE A 10 -12.91 0.12 -5.31
N GLU A 11 -13.19 0.58 -6.53
CA GLU A 11 -12.51 1.72 -7.14
C GLU A 11 -12.63 3.01 -6.32
N ASN A 12 -13.82 3.30 -5.79
CA ASN A 12 -14.06 4.49 -4.97
C ASN A 12 -13.33 4.40 -3.64
N LEU A 13 -13.31 3.22 -3.01
CA LEU A 13 -12.56 2.97 -1.79
C LEU A 13 -11.05 3.16 -2.01
N VAL A 14 -10.49 2.53 -3.04
CA VAL A 14 -9.07 2.65 -3.40
C VAL A 14 -8.70 4.11 -3.66
N ARG A 15 -9.53 4.85 -4.43
CA ARG A 15 -9.30 6.28 -4.70
C ARG A 15 -9.26 7.10 -3.40
N ARG A 16 -10.18 6.86 -2.48
CA ARG A 16 -10.22 7.56 -1.19
C ARG A 16 -9.04 7.22 -0.30
N VAL A 17 -8.65 5.95 -0.23
CA VAL A 17 -7.49 5.52 0.54
C VAL A 17 -6.22 6.18 0.01
N ARG A 18 -6.03 6.22 -1.32
CA ARG A 18 -4.87 6.90 -1.95
C ARG A 18 -4.82 8.41 -1.67
N ALA A 19 -5.97 9.05 -1.45
CA ALA A 19 -6.09 10.48 -1.17
C ALA A 19 -6.23 10.81 0.34
N CYS A 20 -6.01 9.84 1.24
CA CYS A 20 -6.24 10.03 2.67
C CYS A 20 -5.22 10.96 3.30
N THR A 21 -5.70 12.01 3.99
CA THR A 21 -4.87 13.00 4.70
C THR A 21 -5.21 13.12 6.19
N LEU A 22 -5.99 12.18 6.76
CA LEU A 22 -6.54 12.26 8.11
C LEU A 22 -5.50 12.52 9.22
N CYS A 23 -4.28 12.00 9.05
CA CYS A 23 -3.21 12.11 10.05
C CYS A 23 -2.18 13.21 9.71
N ALA A 24 -2.46 14.11 8.76
CA ALA A 24 -1.47 15.09 8.27
C ALA A 24 -0.85 15.92 9.40
N ASP A 25 -1.65 16.38 10.36
CA ASP A 25 -1.19 17.21 11.48
C ASP A 25 -0.39 16.44 12.54
N ALA A 26 -0.41 15.11 12.49
CA ALA A 26 0.25 14.23 13.46
C ALA A 26 1.55 13.59 12.92
N LEU A 27 1.85 13.76 11.63
CA LEU A 27 3.00 13.13 10.98
C LEU A 27 4.09 14.15 10.66
N PRO A 28 5.37 13.76 10.71
CA PRO A 28 6.50 14.64 10.36
C PRO A 28 6.59 14.93 8.86
N HIS A 29 5.88 14.17 8.03
CA HIS A 29 5.81 14.30 6.58
C HIS A 29 4.37 14.15 6.12
N GLU A 30 4.05 14.68 4.93
CA GLU A 30 2.72 14.53 4.35
C GLU A 30 2.32 13.04 4.24
N PRO A 31 1.07 12.68 4.60
CA PRO A 31 0.58 11.32 4.43
C PRO A 31 0.69 10.89 2.96
N ARG A 32 1.37 9.78 2.72
CA ARG A 32 1.43 9.13 1.41
C ARG A 32 1.03 7.66 1.54
N PRO A 33 -0.28 7.35 1.51
CA PRO A 33 -0.76 5.98 1.56
C PRO A 33 -0.19 5.15 0.41
N VAL A 34 0.49 4.04 0.72
CA VAL A 34 1.11 3.15 -0.26
C VAL A 34 0.35 1.83 -0.28
N ILE A 35 -0.36 1.56 -1.38
CA ILE A 35 -1.11 0.33 -1.61
C ILE A 35 -0.94 -0.15 -3.06
N GLN A 36 -0.87 -1.47 -3.23
CA GLN A 36 -1.03 -2.19 -4.50
C GLN A 36 -2.08 -3.27 -4.22
N ILE A 37 -3.21 -3.24 -4.91
CA ILE A 37 -4.37 -4.06 -4.58
C ILE A 37 -5.22 -4.31 -5.81
N ALA A 38 -5.71 -5.53 -5.95
CA ALA A 38 -6.70 -5.95 -6.94
C ALA A 38 -7.85 -6.68 -6.22
N GLU A 39 -9.08 -6.51 -6.71
CA GLU A 39 -10.26 -7.17 -6.13
C GLU A 39 -10.20 -8.70 -6.28
N SER A 40 -9.47 -9.20 -7.29
CA SER A 40 -9.23 -10.62 -7.54
C SER A 40 -8.10 -11.24 -6.71
N ALA A 41 -7.36 -10.43 -5.94
CA ALA A 41 -6.20 -10.90 -5.18
C ALA A 41 -6.60 -11.93 -4.12
N ARG A 42 -5.95 -13.09 -4.12
CA ARG A 42 -6.21 -14.18 -3.17
C ARG A 42 -5.36 -14.09 -1.90
N ILE A 43 -4.26 -13.34 -1.95
CA ILE A 43 -3.29 -13.21 -0.86
C ILE A 43 -3.12 -11.71 -0.59
N LEU A 44 -3.28 -11.32 0.67
CA LEU A 44 -3.02 -9.97 1.14
C LEU A 44 -1.73 -9.96 1.98
N VAL A 45 -0.78 -9.13 1.60
CA VAL A 45 0.45 -8.90 2.37
C VAL A 45 0.40 -7.52 3.01
N VAL A 46 0.46 -7.47 4.34
CA VAL A 46 0.42 -6.22 5.11
C VAL A 46 1.74 -6.02 5.85
N GLY A 47 2.41 -4.90 5.57
CA GLY A 47 3.60 -4.45 6.30
C GLY A 47 3.23 -3.52 7.46
N GLN A 48 4.22 -3.16 8.29
CA GLN A 48 4.00 -2.24 9.41
C GLN A 48 3.79 -0.79 8.95
N ALA A 49 4.79 -0.23 8.26
CA ALA A 49 4.81 1.16 7.81
C ALA A 49 5.82 1.33 6.66
N PRO A 50 5.63 2.32 5.77
CA PRO A 50 6.60 2.59 4.72
C PRO A 50 7.92 3.11 5.30
N GLY A 51 9.04 2.46 4.97
CA GLY A 51 10.36 3.04 5.16
C GLY A 51 10.63 4.20 4.19
N ARG A 52 11.75 4.91 4.35
CA ARG A 52 12.10 6.09 3.53
C ARG A 52 12.01 5.84 2.02
N ARG A 53 12.60 4.74 1.52
CA ARG A 53 12.57 4.42 0.07
C ARG A 53 11.15 4.18 -0.44
N VAL A 54 10.31 3.52 0.36
CA VAL A 54 8.91 3.29 0.01
C VAL A 54 8.14 4.61 0.01
N HIS A 55 8.39 5.48 0.99
CA HIS A 55 7.79 6.81 1.05
C HIS A 55 8.18 7.69 -0.16
N GLU A 56 9.45 7.65 -0.59
CA GLU A 56 9.94 8.41 -1.75
C GLU A 56 9.39 7.86 -3.08
N THR A 57 9.40 6.54 -3.25
CA THR A 57 9.03 5.90 -4.52
C THR A 57 7.52 5.66 -4.67
N GLY A 58 6.79 5.54 -3.57
CA GLY A 58 5.39 5.12 -3.57
C GLY A 58 5.18 3.65 -3.94
N LEU A 59 6.25 2.86 -4.05
CA LEU A 59 6.18 1.44 -4.40
C LEU A 59 6.26 0.58 -3.12
N PRO A 60 5.24 -0.23 -2.79
CA PRO A 60 5.25 -1.05 -1.58
C PRO A 60 6.40 -2.05 -1.60
N PHE A 61 7.02 -2.33 -0.46
CA PHE A 61 8.11 -3.31 -0.34
C PHE A 61 9.30 -3.07 -1.30
N ASN A 62 9.59 -1.82 -1.64
CA ASN A 62 10.72 -1.44 -2.51
C ASN A 62 12.03 -1.16 -1.74
N ASP A 63 12.20 -1.79 -0.60
CA ASP A 63 13.36 -1.66 0.28
C ASP A 63 13.97 -3.05 0.59
N PRO A 64 15.09 -3.15 1.32
CA PRO A 64 15.73 -4.44 1.62
C PRO A 64 14.82 -5.44 2.36
N SER A 65 13.79 -4.97 3.07
CA SER A 65 12.81 -5.88 3.69
C SER A 65 11.93 -6.54 2.65
N GLY A 66 11.59 -5.82 1.57
CA GLY A 66 10.88 -6.37 0.43
C GLY A 66 11.70 -7.35 -0.40
N ASP A 67 13.01 -7.15 -0.52
CA ASP A 67 13.91 -8.13 -1.18
C ASP A 67 13.86 -9.47 -0.43
N ARG A 68 13.94 -9.41 0.90
CA ARG A 68 13.82 -10.59 1.77
C ARG A 68 12.44 -11.24 1.68
N LEU A 69 11.37 -10.45 1.65
CA LEU A 69 10.01 -10.95 1.48
C LEU A 69 9.87 -11.73 0.17
N ARG A 70 10.32 -11.17 -0.95
CA ARG A 70 10.31 -11.85 -2.25
C ARG A 70 11.11 -13.15 -2.24
N GLN A 71 12.28 -13.13 -1.58
CA GLN A 71 13.08 -14.34 -1.39
C GLN A 71 12.31 -15.42 -0.61
N TRP A 72 11.61 -15.07 0.46
CA TRP A 72 10.79 -16.02 1.24
C TRP A 72 9.60 -16.56 0.44
N MET A 73 8.98 -15.72 -0.36
CA MET A 73 7.87 -16.10 -1.23
C MET A 73 8.34 -16.95 -2.42
N GLY A 74 9.63 -16.95 -2.75
CA GLY A 74 10.19 -17.68 -3.89
C GLY A 74 9.73 -17.12 -5.24
N ILE A 75 9.39 -15.83 -5.32
CA ILE A 75 8.89 -15.20 -6.55
C ILE A 75 9.81 -14.06 -7.02
N THR A 76 9.75 -13.77 -8.31
CA THR A 76 10.54 -12.69 -8.92
C THR A 76 9.96 -11.33 -8.54
N ARG A 77 10.76 -10.28 -8.77
CA ARG A 77 10.30 -8.90 -8.64
C ARG A 77 9.12 -8.62 -9.57
N ASP A 78 9.18 -9.11 -10.81
CA ASP A 78 8.13 -8.87 -11.80
C ASP A 78 6.83 -9.57 -11.41
N THR A 79 6.89 -10.80 -10.90
CA THR A 79 5.70 -11.49 -10.36
C THR A 79 5.13 -10.78 -9.12
N PHE A 80 5.99 -10.18 -8.29
CA PHE A 80 5.55 -9.44 -7.10
C PHE A 80 4.86 -8.11 -7.46
N TYR A 81 5.30 -7.44 -8.53
CA TYR A 81 4.77 -6.17 -9.01
C TYR A 81 3.92 -6.29 -10.28
N ASP A 82 3.30 -7.45 -10.47
CA ASP A 82 2.25 -7.66 -11.47
C ASP A 82 0.97 -6.95 -11.01
N GLU A 83 0.33 -6.19 -11.89
CA GLU A 83 -0.91 -5.42 -11.61
C GLU A 83 -2.13 -6.08 -12.23
#